data_AF-A0A816H5Z5-F1
#
_entry.id   AF-A0A816H5Z5-F1
#
_cell.length_a   1.000
_cell.length_b   1.000
_cell.length_c   1.000
_cell.angle_alpha   90.00
_cell.angle_beta   90.00
_cell.angle_gamma   90.00
#
_symmetry.space_group_name_H-M   'P 1'
#
loop_
_entity.id
_entity.type
_entity.pdbx_description
1 polymer ?
#
loop_
_entity_poly.entity_id
_entity_poly.type
_entity_poly.pdbx_seq_one_letter_code
_entity_poly.pdbx_strand_id
1 'polypeptide(L)'
;MNHHGIKNEIRTQLNHRSAIHNAVQAGCNPMVCVAQYFCKGKPVEEPAPLKKLVDLSDSKTERSPGLLPLVPGMPVIITQDIAIELGLINGMNGIFRQLVYDLDS
;
A
#
# COMPACT_ATOMS: atom_id res chain seq x y z
N MET A 1 14.85 23.28 -4.36
CA MET A 1 13.47 22.77 -4.61
C MET A 1 13.53 21.26 -4.75
N ASN A 2 12.81 20.53 -3.91
CA ASN A 2 13.02 19.10 -3.69
C ASN A 2 12.14 18.22 -4.59
N HIS A 3 12.68 17.71 -5.70
CA HIS A 3 12.02 16.83 -6.69
C HIS A 3 11.48 15.48 -6.17
N HIS A 4 11.63 15.17 -4.88
CA HIS A 4 11.32 13.85 -4.31
C HIS A 4 9.90 13.72 -3.75
N GLY A 5 9.22 14.82 -3.39
CA GLY A 5 7.83 14.75 -2.86
C GLY A 5 6.79 14.41 -3.94
N ILE A 6 6.97 14.97 -5.13
CA ILE A 6 6.07 14.79 -6.29
C ILE A 6 6.03 13.32 -6.76
N LYS A 7 7.14 12.59 -6.61
CA LYS A 7 7.25 11.19 -7.08
C LYS A 7 6.36 10.23 -6.28
N ASN A 8 6.24 10.41 -4.97
CA ASN A 8 5.43 9.53 -4.12
C ASN A 8 3.94 9.74 -4.38
N GLU A 9 3.51 11.00 -4.45
CA GLU A 9 2.12 11.36 -4.77
C GLU A 9 1.68 10.81 -6.14
N ILE A 10 2.52 10.97 -7.17
CA ILE A 10 2.24 10.42 -8.50
C ILE A 10 2.16 8.89 -8.46
N ARG A 11 3.10 8.22 -7.77
CA ARG A 11 3.11 6.76 -7.65
C ARG A 11 1.84 6.25 -6.97
N THR A 12 1.39 6.91 -5.91
CA THR A 12 0.17 6.56 -5.19
C THR A 12 -1.07 6.74 -6.09
N GLN A 13 -1.16 7.83 -6.85
CA GLN A 13 -2.24 8.01 -7.83
C GLN A 13 -2.23 6.93 -8.93
N LEU A 14 -1.05 6.57 -9.44
CA LEU A 14 -0.92 5.51 -10.46
C LEU A 14 -1.33 4.13 -9.92
N ASN A 15 -0.88 3.80 -8.70
CA ASN A 15 -1.28 2.55 -8.04
C ASN A 15 -2.79 2.49 -7.81
N HIS A 16 -3.40 3.60 -7.39
CA HIS A 16 -4.84 3.69 -7.18
C HIS A 16 -5.62 3.51 -8.48
N ARG A 17 -5.20 4.18 -9.56
CA ARG A 17 -5.84 4.01 -10.89
C ARG A 17 -5.72 2.58 -11.40
N SER A 18 -4.55 1.96 -11.24
CA SER A 18 -4.32 0.57 -11.62
C SER A 18 -5.22 -0.39 -10.84
N ALA A 19 -5.34 -0.19 -9.53
CA ALA A 19 -6.21 -1.00 -8.69
C ALA A 19 -7.69 -0.86 -9.07
N ILE A 20 -8.20 0.37 -9.31
CA ILE A 20 -9.57 0.57 -9.80
C ILE A 20 -9.79 -0.14 -11.12
N HIS A 21 -8.87 0.01 -12.08
CA HIS A 21 -8.98 -0.65 -13.38
C HIS A 21 -9.08 -2.17 -13.24
N ASN A 22 -8.20 -2.77 -12.43
CA ASN A 22 -8.21 -4.22 -12.20
C ASN A 22 -9.45 -4.70 -11.46
N ALA A 23 -9.98 -3.90 -10.51
CA ALA A 23 -11.22 -4.20 -9.80
C ALA A 23 -12.41 -4.26 -10.76
N VAL A 24 -12.52 -3.31 -11.70
CA VAL A 24 -13.57 -3.31 -12.74
C VAL A 24 -13.46 -4.55 -13.63
N GLN A 25 -12.26 -4.91 -14.08
CA GLN A 25 -12.04 -6.11 -14.90
C GLN A 25 -12.38 -7.40 -14.15
N ALA A 26 -12.10 -7.46 -12.84
CA ALA A 26 -12.37 -8.61 -12.00
C ALA A 26 -13.83 -8.67 -11.48
N GLY A 27 -14.64 -7.62 -11.72
CA GLY A 27 -16.01 -7.53 -11.19
C GLY A 27 -16.07 -7.47 -9.66
N CYS A 28 -15.04 -6.92 -9.00
CA CYS A 28 -14.93 -6.85 -7.54
C CYS A 28 -14.62 -5.43 -7.07
N ASN A 29 -14.74 -5.18 -5.76
CA ASN A 29 -14.30 -3.92 -5.16
C ASN A 29 -12.83 -4.02 -4.73
N PRO A 30 -12.03 -2.95 -4.86
CA PRO A 30 -10.65 -2.95 -4.39
C PRO A 30 -10.60 -2.93 -2.86
N MET A 31 -9.66 -3.69 -2.29
CA MET A 31 -9.33 -3.64 -0.87
C MET A 31 -8.35 -2.51 -0.63
N VAL A 32 -8.61 -1.65 0.36
CA VAL A 32 -7.71 -0.54 0.71
C VAL A 32 -7.08 -0.83 2.06
N CYS A 33 -5.77 -1.06 2.05
CA CYS A 33 -4.98 -1.21 3.27
C CYS A 33 -4.41 0.14 3.67
N VAL A 34 -4.58 0.51 4.94
CA VAL A 34 -3.96 1.69 5.55
C VAL A 34 -3.03 1.19 6.65
N ALA A 35 -1.78 1.64 6.63
CA ALA A 35 -0.82 1.25 7.67
C ALA A 35 -1.32 1.70 9.05
N GLN A 36 -1.29 0.81 10.04
CA GLN A 36 -1.61 1.15 11.43
C GLN A 36 -0.55 2.11 11.97
N TYR A 37 -1.01 3.23 12.54
CA TYR A 37 -0.14 4.24 13.10
C TYR A 37 0.17 3.90 14.57
N PHE A 38 1.44 3.85 14.92
CA PHE A 38 1.89 3.70 16.31
C PHE A 38 2.44 5.04 16.81
N CYS A 39 1.91 5.52 17.93
CA CYS A 39 2.45 6.68 18.63
C CYS A 39 3.11 6.20 19.92
N LYS A 40 4.44 6.39 20.05
CA LYS A 40 5.23 5.96 21.23
C LYS A 40 5.00 4.49 21.61
N GLY A 41 4.91 3.60 20.60
CA GLY A 41 4.73 2.16 20.80
C GLY A 41 3.30 1.72 21.13
N LYS A 42 2.32 2.64 21.11
CA LYS A 42 0.90 2.31 21.27
C LYS A 42 0.17 2.44 19.93
N PRO A 43 -0.68 1.47 19.55
CA PRO A 43 -1.54 1.63 18.38
C PRO A 43 -2.46 2.82 18.62
N VAL A 44 -2.61 3.67 17.61
CA VAL A 44 -3.61 4.73 17.66
C VAL A 44 -4.97 4.10 17.40
N GLU A 45 -5.75 3.96 18.46
CA GLU A 45 -7.07 3.31 18.45
C GLU A 45 -8.18 4.19 17.86
N GLU A 46 -7.94 5.49 17.67
CA GLU A 46 -8.98 6.38 17.15
C GLU A 46 -9.18 6.19 15.64
N PRO A 47 -10.39 5.77 15.20
CA PRO A 47 -10.74 5.64 13.79
C PRO A 47 -11.04 7.00 13.14
N ALA A 48 -10.44 8.08 13.64
CA ALA A 48 -10.68 9.44 13.19
C ALA A 48 -10.27 9.57 11.71
N PRO A 49 -11.24 9.87 10.85
CA PRO A 49 -11.81 9.01 9.82
C PRO A 49 -10.76 8.45 8.85
N LEU A 50 -10.85 7.16 8.53
CA LEU A 50 -10.16 6.55 7.38
C LEU A 50 -10.25 7.42 6.11
N LYS A 51 -11.37 8.11 5.90
CA LYS A 51 -11.52 9.11 4.81
C LYS A 51 -10.47 10.21 4.86
N LYS A 52 -10.24 10.83 6.02
CA LYS A 52 -9.22 11.88 6.14
C LYS A 52 -7.81 11.32 5.90
N LEU A 53 -7.53 10.11 6.36
CA LEU A 53 -6.26 9.42 6.09
C LEU A 53 -6.06 9.12 4.60
N VAL A 54 -7.11 8.70 3.89
CA VAL A 54 -7.10 8.51 2.43
C VAL A 54 -6.89 9.84 1.70
N ASP A 55 -7.42 10.94 2.24
CA ASP A 55 -7.32 12.28 1.67
C ASP A 55 -5.99 13.01 2.01
N LEU A 56 -5.14 12.43 2.87
CA LEU A 56 -3.83 13.02 3.21
C LEU A 56 -2.88 12.93 2.01
N SER A 57 -2.21 14.04 1.69
CA SER A 57 -1.14 14.02 0.71
C SER A 57 0.04 13.20 1.23
N ASP A 58 0.62 12.39 0.34
CA ASP A 58 1.77 11.54 0.62
C ASP A 58 3.04 12.40 0.72
N SER A 59 3.11 13.21 1.79
CA SER A 59 4.23 14.09 2.09
C SER A 59 5.33 13.33 2.81
N LYS A 60 6.59 13.77 2.59
CA LYS A 60 7.87 13.14 2.95
C LYS A 60 8.08 12.84 4.44
N THR A 61 7.24 12.06 5.07
CA THR A 61 7.67 11.36 6.28
C THR A 61 7.76 9.89 5.93
N GLU A 62 8.89 9.26 6.25
CA GLU A 62 9.09 7.80 6.27
C GLU A 62 8.10 7.08 7.24
N ARG A 63 7.09 7.81 7.71
CA ARG A 63 6.12 7.48 8.75
C ARG A 63 4.69 7.86 8.35
N SER A 64 4.47 8.36 7.13
CA SER A 64 3.13 8.57 6.61
C SER A 64 2.48 7.19 6.40
N PRO A 65 1.27 6.96 6.91
CA PRO A 65 0.61 5.68 6.74
C PRO A 65 0.36 5.45 5.25
N GLY A 66 1.15 4.54 4.65
CA GLY A 66 1.01 4.20 3.25
C GLY A 66 -0.37 3.64 2.97
N LEU A 67 -1.03 4.16 1.94
CA LEU A 67 -2.25 3.60 1.40
C LEU A 67 -1.90 2.66 0.26
N LEU A 68 -2.30 1.39 0.38
CA LEU A 68 -2.06 0.40 -0.67
C LEU A 68 -3.39 -0.24 -1.09
N PRO A 69 -3.89 0.09 -2.30
CA PRO A 69 -5.06 -0.57 -2.85
C PRO A 69 -4.63 -1.91 -3.48
N LEU A 70 -5.38 -2.96 -3.20
CA LEU A 70 -5.08 -4.34 -3.58
C LEU A 70 -6.31 -4.99 -4.23
N VAL A 71 -6.08 -5.72 -5.33
CA VAL A 71 -7.10 -6.48 -6.06
C VAL A 71 -6.51 -7.83 -6.44
N PRO A 72 -7.13 -8.96 -6.05
CA PRO A 72 -6.69 -10.29 -6.50
C PRO A 72 -6.50 -10.35 -8.01
N GLY A 73 -5.38 -10.91 -8.45
CA GLY A 73 -5.00 -10.96 -9.86
C GLY A 73 -4.21 -9.75 -10.36
N MET A 74 -4.07 -8.68 -9.58
CA MET A 74 -3.29 -7.52 -10.03
C MET A 74 -1.78 -7.79 -10.04
N PRO A 75 -1.05 -7.32 -11.07
CA PRO A 75 0.41 -7.31 -11.06
C PRO A 75 0.95 -6.45 -9.91
N VAL A 76 2.00 -6.93 -9.24
CA VAL A 76 2.70 -6.24 -8.16
C VAL A 76 4.20 -6.34 -8.33
N ILE A 77 4.94 -5.45 -7.66
CA ILE A 77 6.40 -5.48 -7.61
C ILE A 77 6.84 -5.49 -6.14
N ILE A 78 7.81 -6.36 -5.83
CA ILE A 78 8.50 -6.37 -4.55
C ILE A 78 9.40 -5.13 -4.45
N THR A 79 9.31 -4.38 -3.36
CA THR A 79 10.08 -3.12 -3.19
C THR A 79 11.25 -3.23 -2.22
N GLN A 80 11.43 -4.40 -1.58
CA GLN A 80 12.46 -4.68 -0.59
C GLN A 80 12.95 -6.11 -0.74
N ASP A 81 14.20 -6.37 -0.37
CA ASP A 81 14.74 -7.73 -0.40
C ASP A 81 14.14 -8.53 0.77
N ILE A 82 13.46 -9.63 0.46
CA ILE A 82 12.76 -10.47 1.45
C ILE A 82 13.56 -11.75 1.70
N ALA A 83 13.91 -12.45 0.62
CA ALA A 83 14.67 -13.70 0.68
C ALA A 83 15.53 -13.83 -0.58
N ILE A 84 16.72 -13.21 -0.52
CA ILE A 84 17.66 -13.11 -1.65
C ILE A 84 18.01 -14.49 -2.20
N GLU A 85 18.24 -15.47 -1.31
CA GLU A 85 18.59 -16.85 -1.68
C GLU A 85 17.46 -17.59 -2.42
N LEU A 86 16.22 -17.16 -2.22
CA LEU A 86 15.03 -17.67 -2.93
C LEU A 86 14.66 -16.81 -4.14
N GLY A 87 15.47 -15.78 -4.45
CA GLY A 87 15.22 -14.83 -5.53
C GLY A 87 14.16 -13.79 -5.20
N LEU A 88 13.60 -13.73 -3.99
CA LEU A 88 12.61 -12.72 -3.61
C LEU A 88 13.29 -11.39 -3.28
N ILE A 89 13.63 -10.65 -4.35
CA ILE A 89 14.40 -9.40 -4.33
C ILE A 89 13.59 -8.20 -4.83
N ASN A 90 14.06 -7.01 -4.50
CA ASN A 90 13.51 -5.76 -5.01
C ASN A 90 13.46 -5.72 -6.55
N GLY A 91 12.33 -5.30 -7.10
CA GLY A 91 12.07 -5.23 -8.53
C GLY A 91 11.42 -6.49 -9.13
N MET A 92 11.28 -7.57 -8.36
CA MET A 92 10.62 -8.78 -8.84
C MET A 92 9.11 -8.56 -9.03
N ASN A 93 8.60 -8.97 -10.19
CA ASN A 93 7.18 -8.96 -10.51
C ASN A 93 6.47 -10.16 -9.86
N GLY A 94 5.22 -9.95 -9.45
CA GLY A 94 4.34 -10.99 -8.95
C GLY A 94 2.87 -10.69 -9.27
N ILE A 95 1.99 -11.59 -8.83
CA ILE A 95 0.54 -11.41 -8.88
C ILE A 95 0.01 -11.44 -7.45
N PHE A 96 -0.69 -10.39 -7.04
CA PHE A 96 -1.36 -10.39 -5.76
C PHE A 96 -2.49 -11.42 -5.77
N ARG A 97 -2.44 -12.40 -4.86
CA ARG A 97 -3.46 -13.45 -4.77
C ARG A 97 -4.53 -13.11 -3.74
N GLN A 98 -4.11 -12.85 -2.51
CA GLN A 98 -4.99 -12.60 -1.37
C GLN A 98 -4.23 -11.93 -0.24
N LEU A 99 -4.96 -11.28 0.66
CA LEU A 99 -4.45 -10.82 1.94
C LEU A 99 -4.84 -11.84 3.02
N VAL A 100 -3.85 -12.32 3.78
CA VAL A 100 -4.05 -13.26 4.89
C VAL A 100 -3.59 -12.56 6.16
N TYR A 101 -4.46 -12.51 7.17
CA TYR A 101 -4.11 -12.05 8.50
C TYR A 101 -3.81 -13.26 9.37
N ASP A 102 -2.67 -13.23 10.06
CA ASP A 102 -2.44 -14.13 11.19
C ASP A 102 -3.09 -13.49 12.42
N LEU A 103 -4.09 -14.17 12.98
CA LEU A 103 -4.84 -13.68 14.14
C LEU A 103 -4.18 -14.09 15.46
N ASP A 104 -3.12 -14.91 15.41
CA ASP A 104 -2.52 -15.56 16.58
C ASP A 104 -1.13 -14.99 16.96
N SER A 105 -0.74 -13.83 16.42
CA SER A 105 0.55 -13.15 16.71
C SER A 105 0.43 -11.99 17.71
#